data_AF-A0A3M7QU23-F1
#
_entry.id   AF-A0A3M7QU23-F1
#
_cell.length_a   1.000
_cell.length_b   1.000
_cell.length_c   1.000
_cell.angle_alpha   90.00
_cell.angle_beta   90.00
_cell.angle_gamma   90.00
#
_symmetry.space_group_name_H-M   'P 1'
#
loop_
_entity.id
_entity.type
_entity.pdbx_description
1 polymer ?
#
loop_
_entity_poly.entity_id
_entity_poly.type
_entity_poly.pdbx_seq_one_letter_code
_entity_poly.pdbx_strand_id
1 'polypeptide(L)'
;MNIKREDIFIITKIATYNHADKCYESILKSREDLGLDYIDMVLIHWPGVKGLKLDDQRNFDFRKKTYLELERAYNDGIIKSIGVSNYTIRHIQELFSYCSIKPQLLQCEFHPLLIQRDIVEFCRQNSIIFQAYSSLGTSDPESTRKLVQSEKITHLAQKYAKTPAQILLKWAIQKNIAVIPKSTSEVHLKDNMNIFDFNLDELDMLSIDNMNENLHLCWNSETVL
;
A
#
# COMPACT_ATOMS: atom_id res chain seq x y z
N MET A 1 0.22 27.82 10.36
CA MET A 1 1.13 26.67 10.57
C MET A 1 2.32 26.88 9.64
N ASN A 2 3.54 26.70 10.13
CA ASN A 2 4.75 26.77 9.30
C ASN A 2 5.23 25.33 9.06
N ILE A 3 4.65 24.66 8.07
CA ILE A 3 4.99 23.27 7.70
C ILE A 3 6.17 23.31 6.74
N LYS A 4 7.24 22.59 7.05
CA LYS A 4 8.43 22.47 6.21
C LYS A 4 8.38 21.20 5.35
N ARG A 5 9.28 21.11 4.35
CA ARG A 5 9.36 19.94 3.47
C ARG A 5 9.67 18.67 4.26
N GLU A 6 10.54 18.75 5.26
CA GLU A 6 10.93 17.62 6.11
C GLU A 6 9.82 17.14 7.07
N ASP A 7 8.73 17.91 7.22
CA ASP A 7 7.56 17.51 8.04
C ASP A 7 6.56 16.65 7.25
N ILE A 8 6.75 16.49 5.93
CA ILE A 8 5.84 15.80 5.02
C ILE A 8 6.53 14.57 4.44
N PHE A 9 5.85 13.43 4.43
CA PHE A 9 6.34 12.21 3.79
C PHE A 9 5.60 11.96 2.46
N ILE A 10 6.33 12.05 1.34
CA ILE A 10 5.77 11.89 -0.01
C ILE A 10 6.19 10.55 -0.61
N ILE A 11 5.19 9.77 -1.01
CA ILE A 11 5.37 8.50 -1.73
C ILE A 11 4.86 8.65 -3.15
N THR A 12 5.68 8.30 -4.14
CA THR A 12 5.26 8.11 -5.53
C THR A 12 5.63 6.71 -6.03
N LYS A 13 5.24 6.37 -7.26
CA LYS A 13 5.39 5.00 -7.79
C LYS A 13 5.88 4.95 -9.22
N ILE A 14 6.65 3.92 -9.53
CA ILE A 14 7.04 3.57 -10.90
C ILE A 14 5.90 2.81 -11.56
N ALA A 15 5.34 3.38 -12.61
CA ALA A 15 4.29 2.75 -13.40
C ALA A 15 4.83 1.56 -14.21
N THR A 16 3.96 0.61 -14.56
CA THR A 16 4.30 -0.65 -15.23
C THR A 16 4.96 -0.50 -16.60
N TYR A 17 4.86 0.67 -17.23
CA TYR A 17 5.50 0.98 -18.52
C TYR A 17 6.85 1.69 -18.39
N ASN A 18 7.27 2.04 -17.16
CA ASN A 18 8.53 2.70 -16.82
C ASN A 18 9.51 1.74 -16.10
N HIS A 19 9.33 0.43 -16.23
CA HIS A 19 10.26 -0.56 -15.67
C HIS A 19 11.62 -0.57 -16.39
N ALA A 20 12.60 -1.20 -15.74
CA ALA A 20 14.00 -1.33 -16.15
C ALA A 20 14.62 0.01 -16.51
N ASP A 21 15.18 0.13 -17.71
CA ASP A 21 16.02 1.26 -18.13
C ASP A 21 15.28 2.61 -18.15
N LYS A 22 13.94 2.61 -18.07
CA LYS A 22 13.10 3.81 -17.98
C LYS A 22 12.87 4.29 -16.53
N CYS A 23 13.24 3.49 -15.54
CA CYS A 23 12.86 3.70 -14.16
C CYS A 23 13.51 4.97 -13.59
N TYR A 24 14.83 5.11 -13.76
CA TYR A 24 15.57 6.23 -13.21
C TYR A 24 15.10 7.59 -13.76
N GLU A 25 14.92 7.69 -15.08
CA GLU A 25 14.35 8.90 -15.71
C GLU A 25 12.92 9.19 -15.22
N SER A 26 12.10 8.16 -15.00
CA SER A 26 10.77 8.33 -14.41
C SER A 26 10.81 8.85 -12.97
N ILE A 27 11.86 8.52 -12.19
CA ILE A 27 12.06 9.06 -10.83
C ILE A 27 12.42 10.54 -10.93
N LEU A 28 13.38 10.89 -11.78
CA LEU A 28 13.79 12.28 -12.01
C LEU A 28 12.61 13.15 -12.44
N LYS A 29 11.81 12.66 -13.39
CA LYS A 29 10.60 13.34 -13.86
C LYS A 29 9.57 13.51 -12.75
N SER A 30 9.33 12.47 -11.95
CA SER A 30 8.39 12.55 -10.82
C SER A 30 8.84 13.57 -9.78
N ARG A 31 10.15 13.64 -9.50
CA ARG A 31 10.73 14.62 -8.59
C ARG A 31 10.53 16.06 -9.12
N GLU A 32 10.77 16.27 -10.42
CA GLU A 32 10.55 17.55 -11.09
C GLU A 32 9.08 17.96 -11.07
N ASP A 33 8.16 17.06 -11.45
CA ASP A 33 6.72 17.33 -11.50
C ASP A 33 6.13 17.66 -10.12
N LEU A 34 6.67 17.06 -9.07
CA LEU A 34 6.29 17.36 -7.69
C LEU A 34 6.99 18.61 -7.13
N GLY A 35 7.97 19.18 -7.85
CA GLY A 35 8.74 20.35 -7.42
C GLY A 35 9.59 20.09 -6.18
N LEU A 36 10.21 18.91 -6.08
CA LEU A 36 10.94 18.48 -4.89
C LEU A 36 12.46 18.37 -5.14
N ASP A 37 13.26 18.63 -4.11
CA ASP A 37 14.70 18.31 -4.16
C ASP A 37 14.96 16.81 -3.94
N TYR A 38 14.09 16.15 -3.17
CA TYR A 38 14.11 14.72 -2.89
C TYR A 38 12.68 14.16 -2.71
N ILE A 39 12.51 12.87 -2.97
CA ILE A 39 11.29 12.12 -2.66
C ILE A 39 11.54 11.24 -1.43
N ASP A 40 10.59 11.17 -0.49
CA ASP A 40 10.79 10.35 0.72
C ASP A 40 10.82 8.86 0.38
N MET A 41 9.90 8.40 -0.48
CA MET A 41 9.88 7.00 -0.92
C MET A 41 9.37 6.82 -2.35
N VAL A 42 9.98 5.89 -3.07
CA VAL A 42 9.48 5.41 -4.37
C VAL A 42 9.16 3.92 -4.27
N LEU A 43 7.99 3.53 -4.76
CA LEU A 43 7.56 2.13 -4.86
C LEU A 43 7.55 1.66 -6.31
N ILE A 44 7.93 0.41 -6.56
CA ILE A 44 7.52 -0.26 -7.81
C ILE A 44 6.02 -0.57 -7.72
N HIS A 45 5.19 -0.03 -8.61
CA HIS A 45 3.73 -0.09 -8.47
C HIS A 45 3.15 -1.51 -8.62
N TRP A 46 3.75 -2.32 -9.50
CA TRP A 46 3.30 -3.68 -9.77
C TRP A 46 4.49 -4.58 -10.13
N PRO A 47 4.46 -5.89 -9.86
CA PRO A 47 5.55 -6.81 -10.22
C PRO A 47 5.60 -7.15 -11.73
N GLY A 48 4.53 -6.91 -12.47
CA GLY A 48 4.41 -7.13 -13.91
C GLY A 48 4.74 -5.88 -14.73
N VAL A 49 5.19 -6.10 -15.98
CA VAL A 49 5.46 -5.03 -16.95
C VAL A 49 4.30 -4.92 -17.94
N LYS A 50 3.90 -3.69 -18.25
CA LYS A 50 2.83 -3.43 -19.23
C LYS A 50 3.17 -4.08 -20.58
N GLY A 51 2.28 -4.95 -21.06
CA GLY A 51 2.40 -5.62 -22.36
C GLY A 51 3.13 -6.97 -22.36
N LEU A 52 3.63 -7.42 -21.20
CA LEU A 52 4.12 -8.80 -21.02
C LEU A 52 3.03 -9.69 -20.42
N LYS A 53 3.06 -11.00 -20.64
CA LYS A 53 2.20 -11.95 -19.92
C LYS A 53 2.74 -12.21 -18.51
N LEU A 54 1.91 -12.72 -17.59
CA LEU A 54 2.33 -12.98 -16.20
C LEU A 54 3.49 -13.97 -16.10
N ASP A 55 3.45 -15.01 -16.92
CA ASP A 55 4.44 -16.09 -17.01
C ASP A 55 5.63 -15.74 -17.92
N ASP A 56 5.67 -14.54 -18.49
CA ASP A 56 6.78 -14.09 -19.31
C ASP A 56 8.04 -13.94 -18.45
N GLN A 57 9.07 -14.72 -18.79
CA GLN A 57 10.34 -14.77 -18.04
C GLN A 57 11.02 -13.40 -17.97
N ARG A 58 10.79 -12.53 -18.96
CA ARG A 58 11.35 -11.18 -18.96
C ARG A 58 10.90 -10.38 -17.74
N ASN A 59 9.71 -10.65 -17.16
CA ASN A 59 9.27 -9.94 -15.95
C ASN A 59 10.30 -10.05 -14.81
N PHE A 60 11.00 -11.18 -14.68
CA PHE A 60 12.08 -11.33 -13.70
C PHE A 60 13.19 -10.30 -13.95
N ASP A 61 13.71 -10.25 -15.18
CA ASP A 61 14.79 -9.32 -15.54
C ASP A 61 14.36 -7.86 -15.39
N PHE A 62 13.12 -7.54 -15.77
CA PHE A 62 12.58 -6.20 -15.62
C PHE A 62 12.40 -5.82 -14.15
N ARG A 63 11.87 -6.69 -13.28
CA ARG A 63 11.79 -6.42 -11.84
C ARG A 63 13.16 -6.16 -11.25
N LYS A 64 14.12 -7.03 -11.54
CA LYS A 64 15.52 -6.90 -11.09
C LYS A 64 16.12 -5.57 -11.51
N LYS A 65 16.09 -5.25 -12.81
CA LYS A 65 16.63 -3.97 -13.32
C LYS A 65 15.94 -2.76 -12.70
N THR A 66 14.60 -2.78 -12.60
CA THR A 66 13.83 -1.68 -11.98
C THR A 66 14.27 -1.44 -10.55
N TYR A 67 14.43 -2.51 -9.76
CA TYR A 67 14.80 -2.37 -8.36
C TYR A 67 16.24 -1.86 -8.19
N LEU A 68 17.17 -2.28 -9.05
CA LEU A 68 18.54 -1.75 -9.04
C LEU A 68 18.59 -0.25 -9.42
N GLU A 69 17.70 0.23 -10.29
CA GLU A 69 17.58 1.67 -10.56
C GLU A 69 16.99 2.45 -9.37
N LEU A 70 16.12 1.83 -8.57
CA LEU A 70 15.68 2.39 -7.27
C LEU A 70 16.86 2.49 -6.29
N GLU A 71 17.67 1.45 -6.16
CA GLU A 71 18.88 1.47 -5.32
C GLU A 71 19.88 2.55 -5.78
N ARG A 72 20.05 2.71 -7.08
CA ARG A 72 20.87 3.79 -7.64
C ARG A 72 20.34 5.17 -7.24
N ALA A 73 19.05 5.44 -7.47
CA ALA A 73 18.44 6.71 -7.10
C ALA A 73 18.50 6.98 -5.58
N TYR A 74 18.44 5.93 -4.75
CA TYR A 74 18.63 6.02 -3.30
C TYR A 74 20.07 6.47 -2.98
N ASN A 75 21.07 5.81 -3.57
CA ASN A 75 22.48 6.14 -3.36
C ASN A 75 22.85 7.54 -3.86
N ASP A 76 22.21 8.00 -4.94
CA ASP A 76 22.35 9.35 -5.47
C ASP A 76 21.64 10.41 -4.60
N GLY A 77 20.91 10.00 -3.56
CA GLY A 77 20.22 10.88 -2.62
C GLY A 77 18.92 11.52 -3.14
N ILE A 78 18.48 11.12 -4.35
CA ILE A 78 17.25 11.59 -5.02
C ILE A 78 16.01 11.08 -4.28
N ILE A 79 16.08 9.87 -3.75
CA ILE A 79 15.03 9.24 -2.95
C ILE A 79 15.59 8.80 -1.59
N LYS A 80 14.80 8.90 -0.52
CA LYS A 80 15.26 8.59 0.85
C LYS A 80 14.93 7.19 1.32
N SER A 81 14.06 6.49 0.60
CA SER A 81 13.62 5.12 0.91
C SER A 81 13.04 4.45 -0.33
N ILE A 82 13.04 3.12 -0.35
CA ILE A 82 12.56 2.32 -1.47
C ILE A 82 11.63 1.21 -1.00
N GLY A 83 10.67 0.84 -1.84
CA GLY A 83 9.74 -0.23 -1.55
C GLY A 83 9.05 -0.78 -2.80
N VAL A 84 8.05 -1.61 -2.57
CA VAL A 84 7.28 -2.28 -3.62
C VAL A 84 5.79 -2.23 -3.31
N SER A 85 4.97 -2.42 -4.32
CA SER A 85 3.51 -2.48 -4.20
C SER A 85 3.01 -3.70 -4.96
N ASN A 86 2.03 -4.42 -4.39
CA ASN A 86 1.39 -5.59 -4.99
C ASN A 86 2.36 -6.75 -5.31
N TYR A 87 3.48 -6.82 -4.59
CA TYR A 87 4.38 -7.96 -4.68
C TYR A 87 3.83 -9.11 -3.82
N THR A 88 3.99 -10.34 -4.29
CA THR A 88 3.71 -11.54 -3.50
C THR A 88 4.96 -11.92 -2.70
N ILE A 89 4.84 -12.89 -1.78
CA ILE A 89 5.99 -13.44 -1.05
C ILE A 89 7.07 -13.94 -2.02
N ARG A 90 6.67 -14.63 -3.10
CA ARG A 90 7.59 -15.09 -4.15
C ARG A 90 8.37 -13.93 -4.77
N HIS A 91 7.71 -12.82 -5.11
CA HIS A 91 8.36 -11.67 -5.70
C HIS A 91 9.37 -11.01 -4.75
N ILE A 92 9.08 -10.97 -3.44
CA ILE A 92 10.01 -10.39 -2.45
C ILE A 92 11.19 -11.32 -2.18
N GLN A 93 10.97 -12.63 -2.10
CA GLN A 93 12.04 -13.62 -2.00
C GLN A 93 12.98 -13.57 -3.21
N GLU A 94 12.41 -13.41 -4.40
CA GLU A 94 13.17 -13.17 -5.63
C GLU A 94 14.03 -11.91 -5.50
N LEU A 95 13.45 -10.82 -5.03
CA LEU A 95 14.14 -9.55 -4.83
C LEU A 95 15.32 -9.67 -3.85
N PHE A 96 15.16 -10.41 -2.76
CA PHE A 96 16.24 -10.67 -1.80
C PHE A 96 17.45 -11.39 -2.39
N SER A 97 17.31 -12.07 -3.54
CA SER A 97 18.44 -12.73 -4.20
C SER A 97 19.41 -11.77 -4.89
N TYR A 98 19.01 -10.50 -5.11
CA TYR A 98 19.82 -9.53 -5.85
C TYR A 98 19.84 -8.11 -5.26
N CYS A 99 18.94 -7.74 -4.34
CA CYS A 99 18.96 -6.41 -3.74
C CYS A 99 20.13 -6.26 -2.77
N SER A 100 20.75 -5.09 -2.77
CA SER A 100 21.65 -4.63 -1.70
C SER A 100 20.89 -3.93 -0.59
N ILE A 101 19.76 -3.29 -0.91
CA ILE A 101 18.88 -2.56 0.01
C ILE A 101 17.51 -3.24 0.02
N LYS A 102 17.13 -3.82 1.16
CA LYS A 102 15.80 -4.45 1.29
C LYS A 102 14.68 -3.42 1.16
N PRO A 103 13.52 -3.77 0.56
CA PRO A 103 12.38 -2.87 0.46
C PRO A 103 11.89 -2.56 1.87
N GLN A 104 11.77 -1.28 2.19
CA GLN A 104 11.35 -0.83 3.52
C GLN A 104 9.83 -0.88 3.70
N LEU A 105 9.09 -0.95 2.59
CA LEU A 105 7.63 -0.96 2.56
C LEU A 105 7.08 -1.88 1.47
N LEU A 106 6.03 -2.62 1.80
CA LEU A 106 5.15 -3.31 0.88
C LEU A 106 3.74 -2.69 0.97
N GLN A 107 3.29 -2.09 -0.13
CA GLN A 107 1.93 -1.54 -0.24
C GLN A 107 1.00 -2.54 -0.94
N CYS A 108 -0.05 -3.01 -0.27
CA CYS A 108 -0.99 -4.00 -0.82
C CYS A 108 -2.45 -3.67 -0.48
N GLU A 109 -3.38 -4.24 -1.24
CA GLU A 109 -4.80 -4.21 -0.92
C GLU A 109 -5.04 -4.92 0.41
N PHE A 110 -5.69 -4.24 1.35
CA PHE A 110 -5.97 -4.85 2.64
C PHE A 110 -7.19 -4.20 3.31
N HIS A 111 -8.16 -5.05 3.63
CA HIS A 111 -9.42 -4.71 4.26
C HIS A 111 -10.06 -5.98 4.84
N PRO A 112 -11.13 -5.89 5.65
CA PRO A 112 -11.76 -7.05 6.28
C PRO A 112 -12.17 -8.20 5.34
N LEU A 113 -12.52 -7.91 4.07
CA LEU A 113 -12.85 -8.95 3.08
C LEU A 113 -11.62 -9.65 2.44
N LEU A 114 -10.42 -9.09 2.64
CA LEU A 114 -9.15 -9.58 2.10
C LEU A 114 -8.03 -9.41 3.14
N ILE A 115 -7.92 -10.39 4.04
CA ILE A 115 -6.91 -10.43 5.09
C ILE A 115 -5.77 -11.34 4.64
N GLN A 116 -4.74 -10.75 4.06
CA GLN A 116 -3.56 -11.47 3.57
C GLN A 116 -2.59 -11.77 4.73
N ARG A 117 -2.95 -12.69 5.64
CA ARG A 117 -2.19 -12.96 6.87
C ARG A 117 -0.73 -13.33 6.61
N ASP A 118 -0.48 -14.20 5.63
CA ASP A 118 0.85 -14.72 5.36
C ASP A 118 1.82 -13.64 4.90
N ILE A 119 1.37 -12.72 4.04
CA ILE A 119 2.24 -11.64 3.54
C ILE A 119 2.49 -10.56 4.59
N VAL A 120 1.49 -10.28 5.45
CA VAL A 120 1.65 -9.35 6.58
C VAL A 120 2.69 -9.90 7.57
N GLU A 121 2.57 -11.18 7.92
CA GLU A 121 3.52 -11.85 8.81
C GLU A 121 4.91 -11.95 8.18
N PHE A 122 5.01 -12.26 6.90
CA PHE A 122 6.26 -12.25 6.15
C PHE A 122 6.93 -10.86 6.18
N CYS A 123 6.16 -9.79 6.00
CA CYS A 123 6.68 -8.42 6.12
C CYS A 123 7.23 -8.15 7.53
N ARG A 124 6.48 -8.53 8.57
CA ARG A 124 6.89 -8.38 9.98
C ARG A 124 8.20 -9.09 10.27
N GLN A 125 8.34 -10.35 9.83
CA GLN A 125 9.54 -11.16 10.03
C GLN A 125 10.77 -10.58 9.30
N ASN A 126 10.55 -9.87 8.19
CA ASN A 126 11.63 -9.29 7.38
C ASN A 126 11.87 -7.79 7.63
N SER A 127 11.24 -7.21 8.66
CA SER A 127 11.33 -5.77 8.97
C SER A 127 10.88 -4.88 7.80
N ILE A 128 9.85 -5.31 7.07
CA ILE A 128 9.19 -4.57 6.00
C ILE A 128 7.89 -3.99 6.58
N ILE A 129 7.65 -2.69 6.38
CA ILE A 129 6.38 -2.06 6.76
C ILE A 129 5.29 -2.52 5.78
N PHE A 130 4.20 -3.06 6.28
CA PHE A 130 3.02 -3.34 5.47
C PHE A 130 2.09 -2.11 5.47
N GLN A 131 1.73 -1.63 4.28
CA GLN A 131 0.82 -0.50 4.10
C GLN A 131 -0.41 -0.91 3.28
N ALA A 132 -1.58 -0.70 3.86
CA ALA A 132 -2.86 -0.98 3.25
C ALA A 132 -3.31 0.17 2.35
N TYR A 133 -3.75 -0.18 1.13
CA TYR A 133 -4.59 0.67 0.29
C TYR A 133 -5.99 0.04 0.10
N SER A 134 -6.94 0.84 -0.41
CA SER A 134 -8.35 0.44 -0.59
C SER A 134 -9.04 -0.07 0.68
N SER A 135 -8.59 0.38 1.86
CA SER A 135 -9.18 -0.01 3.15
C SER A 135 -10.64 0.40 3.35
N LEU A 136 -11.16 1.26 2.46
CA LEU A 136 -12.55 1.75 2.44
C LEU A 136 -13.29 1.32 1.15
N GLY A 137 -12.75 0.37 0.40
CA GLY A 137 -13.24 0.00 -0.93
C GLY A 137 -12.54 0.78 -2.06
N THR A 138 -13.09 0.68 -3.27
CA THR A 138 -12.56 1.31 -4.48
C THR A 138 -13.50 2.40 -5.00
N SER A 139 -13.21 2.98 -6.17
CA SER A 139 -14.15 3.88 -6.84
C SER A 139 -15.46 3.20 -7.29
N ASP A 140 -15.50 1.87 -7.32
CA ASP A 140 -16.74 1.13 -7.54
C ASP A 140 -17.67 1.22 -6.31
N PRO A 141 -18.89 1.78 -6.46
CA PRO A 141 -19.82 1.92 -5.36
C PRO A 141 -20.18 0.59 -4.69
N GLU A 142 -20.23 -0.50 -5.45
CA GLU A 142 -20.58 -1.82 -4.92
C GLU A 142 -19.47 -2.34 -3.98
N SER A 143 -18.20 -2.18 -4.36
CA SER A 143 -17.06 -2.49 -3.49
C SER A 143 -17.10 -1.71 -2.17
N THR A 144 -17.40 -0.42 -2.23
CA THR A 144 -17.53 0.45 -1.05
C THR A 144 -18.71 0.02 -0.19
N ARG A 145 -19.86 -0.28 -0.81
CA ARG A 145 -21.07 -0.74 -0.12
C ARG A 145 -20.84 -2.04 0.63
N LYS A 146 -20.24 -3.04 -0.02
CA LYS A 146 -19.93 -4.34 0.59
C LYS A 146 -19.07 -4.21 1.85
N LEU A 147 -18.15 -3.24 1.88
CA LEU A 147 -17.26 -3.06 3.01
C LEU A 147 -17.82 -2.07 4.05
N VAL A 148 -17.98 -0.81 3.66
CA VAL A 148 -18.32 0.31 4.53
C VAL A 148 -19.77 0.23 5.04
N GLN A 149 -20.69 -0.31 4.25
CA GLN A 149 -22.11 -0.42 4.62
C GLN A 149 -22.51 -1.83 5.07
N SER A 150 -21.54 -2.70 5.37
CA SER A 150 -21.86 -4.01 5.96
C SER A 150 -22.54 -3.84 7.32
N GLU A 151 -23.49 -4.73 7.62
CA GLU A 151 -24.25 -4.69 8.89
C GLU A 151 -23.31 -4.73 10.10
N LYS A 152 -22.27 -5.57 10.03
CA LYS A 152 -21.28 -5.72 11.09
C LYS A 152 -20.53 -4.42 11.37
N ILE A 153 -19.99 -3.77 10.33
CA ILE A 153 -19.25 -2.52 10.50
C ILE A 153 -20.18 -1.39 10.96
N THR A 154 -21.41 -1.34 10.46
CA THR A 154 -22.42 -0.35 10.87
C THR A 154 -22.80 -0.52 12.34
N HIS A 155 -22.96 -1.75 12.81
CA HIS A 155 -23.23 -2.03 14.21
C HIS A 155 -22.07 -1.60 15.13
N LEU A 156 -20.83 -1.89 14.74
CA LEU A 156 -19.65 -1.44 15.48
C LEU A 156 -19.52 0.09 15.47
N ALA A 157 -19.81 0.73 14.34
CA ALA A 157 -19.82 2.18 14.22
C ALA A 157 -20.78 2.82 15.24
N GLN A 158 -21.98 2.24 15.42
CA GLN A 158 -22.92 2.65 16.46
C GLN A 158 -22.37 2.41 17.87
N LYS A 159 -21.82 1.21 18.14
CA LYS A 159 -21.23 0.84 19.46
C LYS A 159 -20.17 1.85 19.92
N TYR A 160 -19.30 2.30 19.02
CA TYR A 160 -18.20 3.21 19.35
C TYR A 160 -18.53 4.70 19.15
N ALA A 161 -19.75 5.02 18.68
CA ALA A 161 -20.12 6.38 18.25
C ALA A 161 -19.12 6.96 17.23
N LYS A 162 -18.76 6.14 16.23
CA LYS A 162 -17.82 6.47 15.14
C LYS A 162 -18.47 6.21 13.78
N THR A 163 -17.81 6.64 12.71
CA THR A 163 -18.22 6.30 11.35
C THR A 163 -17.73 4.91 10.97
N PRO A 164 -18.40 4.20 10.04
CA PRO A 164 -17.89 2.95 9.48
C PRO A 164 -16.46 3.02 8.96
N ALA A 165 -16.08 4.15 8.33
CA ALA A 165 -14.72 4.38 7.86
C ALA A 165 -13.71 4.41 9.01
N GLN A 166 -14.04 5.09 10.12
CA GLN A 166 -13.19 5.12 11.31
C GLN A 166 -12.99 3.73 11.91
N ILE A 167 -14.04 2.89 11.94
CA ILE A 167 -13.93 1.49 12.40
C ILE A 167 -12.94 0.70 11.53
N LEU A 168 -13.07 0.79 10.21
CA LEU A 168 -12.20 0.07 9.26
C LEU A 168 -10.74 0.52 9.36
N LEU A 169 -10.50 1.83 9.45
CA LEU A 169 -9.15 2.39 9.57
C LEU A 169 -8.53 2.05 10.93
N LYS A 170 -9.32 2.13 12.00
CA LYS A 170 -8.86 1.79 13.34
C LYS A 170 -8.48 0.32 13.44
N TRP A 171 -9.27 -0.57 12.84
CA TRP A 171 -8.97 -2.00 12.77
C TRP A 171 -7.60 -2.28 12.12
N ALA A 172 -7.29 -1.63 11.00
CA ALA A 172 -5.98 -1.80 10.37
C ALA A 172 -4.84 -1.23 11.23
N ILE A 173 -5.00 -0.02 11.78
CA ILE A 173 -3.98 0.63 12.62
C ILE A 173 -3.70 -0.18 13.91
N GLN A 174 -4.73 -0.76 14.54
CA GLN A 174 -4.55 -1.63 15.72
C GLN A 174 -3.80 -2.93 15.41
N LYS A 175 -3.76 -3.35 14.15
CA LYS A 175 -2.92 -4.46 13.67
C LYS A 175 -1.50 -4.02 13.32
N ASN A 176 -1.14 -2.78 13.64
CA ASN A 176 0.13 -2.16 13.26
C ASN A 176 0.34 -2.13 11.73
N ILE A 177 -0.75 -1.90 10.98
CA ILE A 177 -0.74 -1.74 9.53
C ILE A 177 -0.96 -0.27 9.18
N ALA A 178 -0.03 0.32 8.43
CA ALA A 178 -0.19 1.68 7.94
C ALA A 178 -1.33 1.77 6.92
N VAL A 179 -2.09 2.87 6.89
CA VAL A 179 -3.22 3.07 5.97
C VAL A 179 -3.08 4.37 5.18
N ILE A 180 -3.58 4.40 3.95
CA ILE A 180 -3.63 5.59 3.09
C ILE A 180 -5.05 5.81 2.52
N PRO A 181 -6.03 6.19 3.36
CA PRO A 181 -7.40 6.40 2.90
C PRO A 181 -7.48 7.55 1.89
N LYS A 182 -8.09 7.29 0.74
CA LYS A 182 -8.41 8.33 -0.24
C LYS A 182 -9.61 9.15 0.21
N SER A 183 -9.51 10.47 0.11
CA SER A 183 -10.66 11.37 0.23
C SER A 183 -10.47 12.60 -0.65
N THR A 184 -11.58 13.10 -1.22
CA THR A 184 -11.66 14.43 -1.84
C THR A 184 -12.56 15.38 -1.03
N SER A 185 -13.17 14.89 0.04
CA SER A 185 -14.04 15.65 0.95
C SER A 185 -13.26 16.03 2.21
N GLU A 186 -13.26 17.32 2.55
CA GLU A 186 -12.61 17.84 3.76
C GLU A 186 -13.22 17.23 5.03
N VAL A 187 -14.54 17.00 5.03
CA VAL A 187 -15.25 16.36 6.15
C VAL A 187 -14.73 14.94 6.35
N HIS A 188 -14.70 14.14 5.27
CA HIS A 188 -14.18 12.77 5.34
C HIS A 188 -12.68 12.73 5.69
N LEU A 189 -11.89 13.73 5.27
CA LEU A 189 -10.47 13.82 5.64
C LEU A 189 -10.34 13.97 7.17
N LYS A 190 -11.10 14.91 7.76
CA LYS A 190 -11.12 15.14 9.21
C LYS A 190 -11.60 13.90 9.97
N ASP A 191 -12.66 13.25 9.48
CA ASP A 191 -13.18 12.04 10.10
C ASP A 191 -12.18 10.89 10.05
N ASN A 192 -11.54 10.65 8.90
CA ASN A 192 -10.55 9.59 8.72
C ASN A 192 -9.31 9.79 9.60
N MET A 193 -8.97 11.03 9.96
CA MET A 193 -7.88 11.33 10.90
C MET A 193 -8.29 11.16 12.37
N ASN A 194 -9.58 11.23 12.69
CA ASN A 194 -10.09 11.11 14.06
C ASN A 194 -10.28 9.65 14.50
N ILE A 195 -9.20 8.87 14.46
CA ILE A 195 -9.18 7.44 14.79
C ILE A 195 -8.29 7.08 15.99
N PHE A 196 -7.65 8.07 16.61
CA PHE A 196 -6.68 7.85 17.68
C PHE A 196 -7.25 8.00 19.09
N ASP A 197 -8.52 8.40 19.22
CA ASP A 197 -9.21 8.68 20.48
C ASP A 197 -10.07 7.51 21.01
N PHE A 198 -10.08 6.37 20.33
CA PHE A 198 -10.79 5.15 20.75
C PHE A 198 -9.97 3.90 20.43
N ASN A 199 -10.36 2.73 20.95
CA ASN A 199 -9.84 1.43 20.54
C ASN A 199 -10.99 0.43 20.41
N LEU A 200 -10.90 -0.45 19.41
CA LEU A 200 -11.73 -1.62 19.27
C LEU A 200 -11.26 -2.70 20.25
N ASP A 201 -12.20 -3.31 20.98
CA ASP A 201 -11.90 -4.44 21.85
C ASP A 201 -11.52 -5.70 21.05
N GLU A 202 -10.94 -6.69 21.74
CA GLU A 202 -10.43 -7.91 21.10
C GLU A 202 -11.53 -8.71 20.38
N LEU A 203 -12.74 -8.74 20.95
CA LEU A 203 -13.86 -9.49 20.36
C LEU A 203 -14.35 -8.81 19.08
N ASP A 204 -14.40 -7.48 19.05
CA ASP A 204 -14.78 -6.72 17.87
C ASP A 204 -13.71 -6.83 16.78
N MET A 205 -12.42 -6.75 17.14
CA MET A 205 -11.31 -6.99 16.22
C MET A 205 -11.41 -8.38 15.59
N LEU A 206 -11.67 -9.42 16.40
CA LEU A 206 -11.89 -10.79 15.92
C LEU A 206 -13.15 -10.89 15.04
N SER A 207 -14.21 -10.15 15.39
CA SER A 207 -15.46 -10.15 14.61
C SER A 207 -15.26 -9.60 13.20
N ILE A 208 -14.41 -8.57 13.05
CA ILE A 208 -14.01 -7.99 11.77
C ILE A 208 -13.08 -8.95 11.03
N ASP A 209 -12.14 -9.61 11.72
CA ASP A 209 -11.26 -10.62 11.12
C ASP A 209 -12.02 -11.78 10.48
N ASN A 210 -13.18 -12.14 11.07
CA ASN A 210 -14.07 -13.18 10.56
C ASN A 210 -14.90 -12.75 9.33
N MET A 211 -14.72 -11.52 8.82
CA MET A 211 -15.30 -11.09 7.54
C MET A 211 -14.47 -11.52 6.33
N ASN A 212 -13.30 -12.13 6.53
CA ASN A 212 -12.41 -12.47 5.43
C ASN A 212 -13.03 -13.49 4.47
N GLU A 213 -13.11 -13.12 3.19
CA GLU A 213 -13.60 -13.97 2.10
C GLU A 213 -12.52 -14.22 1.04
N ASN A 214 -11.29 -13.74 1.27
CA ASN A 214 -10.22 -13.66 0.26
C ASN A 214 -10.67 -12.92 -1.01
N LEU A 215 -11.56 -11.93 -0.85
CA LEU A 215 -12.16 -11.19 -1.94
C LEU A 215 -11.33 -9.96 -2.29
N HIS A 216 -10.64 -10.00 -3.43
CA HIS A 216 -10.04 -8.81 -4.02
C HIS A 216 -11.12 -7.88 -4.58
N LEU A 217 -11.09 -6.60 -4.18
CA LEU A 217 -11.85 -5.51 -4.78
C LEU A 217 -11.03 -4.79 -5.86
N CYS A 218 -9.72 -4.98 -5.85
CA CYS A 218 -8.76 -4.45 -6.82
C CYS A 218 -8.19 -5.58 -7.70
N TRP A 219 -7.17 -5.25 -8.50
CA TRP A 219 -6.43 -6.26 -9.24
C TRP A 219 -5.62 -7.16 -8.30
N ASN A 220 -5.46 -8.42 -8.68
CA ASN A 220 -4.63 -9.40 -7.99
C ASN A 220 -3.37 -9.68 -8.83
N SER A 221 -2.19 -9.48 -8.25
CA SER A 221 -0.89 -9.71 -8.92
C SER A 221 -0.61 -11.15 -9.34
N GLU A 222 -1.38 -12.11 -8.84
CA GLU A 222 -1.30 -13.52 -9.26
C GLU A 222 -2.12 -13.80 -10.53
N THR A 223 -3.09 -12.93 -10.86
CA THR A 223 -4.03 -13.14 -11.98
C THR A 223 -4.05 -11.99 -12.99
N VAL A 224 -3.47 -10.83 -12.65
CA VAL A 224 -3.49 -9.60 -13.46
C VAL A 224 -2.10 -8.95 -13.50
N LEU A 225 -1.78 -8.36 -14.65
CA LEU A 225 -0.55 -7.64 -14.97
C LEU A 225 -0.54 -6.16 -14.57
#